data_AF-A0A9P1D828-F1
#
_entry.id   AF-A0A9P1D828-F1
#
_cell.length_a   1.000
_cell.length_b   1.000
_cell.length_c   1.000
_cell.angle_alpha   90.00
_cell.angle_beta   90.00
_cell.angle_gamma   90.00
#
_symmetry.space_group_name_H-M   'P 1'
#
loop_
_entity.id
_entity.type
_entity.pdbx_description
1 polymer ?
#
loop_
_entity_poly.entity_id
_entity_poly.type
_entity_poly.pdbx_seq_one_letter_code
_entity_poly.pdbx_strand_id
1 'polypeptide(L)'
;MMAVMLFMAITSTGSAEGIAVSSLVTYDIYKTYLNPQCTGKQALLISKIVVVVFGLLMGGLGVALNYMGLNLGWVYKFMGNAIGSAVVPFWNLLMWKKANARGAIVAAWGGMILALATWLAVCQVEFGEITIDNLGTLNPNLAGNVVALASSAIIHAAFSFVSPQNYDFDSMGEIEMLEHDMSGLDEQDYTTEFLDAAKWWIQKWGWGFTILMVLIWPLLSLPAGVFTKDYFSFWVFISIAWSFVATFVIIVLPIQESMDSILGVCCWMFGKEAPKAEKTAEPTGADL
;
A
#
# COMPACT_ATOMS: atom_id res chain seq x y z
N MET A 1 24.77 -0.93 17.98
CA MET A 1 24.03 -1.92 17.17
C MET A 1 22.59 -1.48 16.92
N MET A 2 21.74 -1.31 17.95
CA MET A 2 20.34 -0.88 17.77
C MET A 2 20.16 0.44 17.00
N ALA A 3 20.98 1.46 17.29
CA ALA A 3 20.90 2.74 16.57
C ALA A 3 21.20 2.61 15.07
N VAL A 4 22.16 1.75 14.70
CA VAL A 4 22.52 1.51 13.29
C VAL A 4 21.42 0.73 12.58
N MET A 5 20.86 -0.30 13.23
CA MET A 5 19.71 -1.05 12.69
C MET A 5 18.51 -0.13 12.45
N LEU A 6 18.17 0.71 13.43
CA LEU A 6 17.07 1.67 13.32
C LEU A 6 17.33 2.69 12.21
N PHE A 7 18.55 3.21 12.12
CA PHE A 7 18.95 4.15 11.07
C PHE A 7 18.82 3.53 9.67
N MET A 8 19.31 2.30 9.49
CA MET A 8 19.20 1.57 8.22
C MET A 8 17.75 1.27 7.85
N ALA A 9 16.92 0.85 8.82
CA ALA A 9 15.51 0.59 8.60
C ALA A 9 14.76 1.86 8.14
N ILE A 10 14.93 2.98 8.85
CA ILE A 10 14.29 4.25 8.52
C ILE A 10 14.78 4.78 7.16
N THR A 11 16.09 4.72 6.91
CA THR A 11 16.67 5.19 5.64
C THR A 11 16.21 4.34 4.46
N SER A 12 16.07 3.03 4.65
CA SER A 12 15.53 2.11 3.65
C SER A 12 14.09 2.46 3.29
N THR A 13 13.20 2.57 4.28
CA THR A 13 11.80 2.98 4.04
C THR A 13 11.70 4.36 3.41
N GLY A 14 12.49 5.34 3.91
CA GLY A 14 12.52 6.69 3.35
C GLY A 14 13.01 6.74 1.90
N SER A 15 13.98 5.90 1.53
CA SER A 15 14.43 5.75 0.15
C SER A 15 13.33 5.16 -0.74
N ALA A 16 12.64 4.11 -0.28
CA ALA A 16 11.56 3.49 -1.04
C ALA A 16 10.40 4.47 -1.30
N GLU A 17 9.96 5.21 -0.28
CA GLU A 17 8.91 6.23 -0.46
C GLU A 17 9.38 7.39 -1.36
N GLY A 18 10.63 7.84 -1.21
CA GLY A 18 11.18 8.89 -2.06
C GLY A 18 11.15 8.52 -3.55
N ILE A 19 11.52 7.28 -3.88
CA ILE A 19 11.46 6.76 -5.25
C ILE A 19 10.02 6.57 -5.73
N ALA A 20 9.11 6.11 -4.87
CA ALA A 20 7.71 5.97 -5.23
C ALA A 20 7.08 7.32 -5.59
N VAL A 21 7.26 8.34 -4.74
CA VAL A 21 6.72 9.69 -4.99
C VAL A 21 7.39 10.33 -6.20
N SER A 22 8.70 10.16 -6.38
CA SER A 22 9.38 10.72 -7.55
C SER A 22 8.91 10.09 -8.85
N SER A 23 8.60 8.79 -8.85
CA SER A 23 8.05 8.09 -10.01
C SER A 23 6.64 8.58 -10.35
N LEU A 24 5.76 8.74 -9.36
CA LEU A 24 4.42 9.32 -9.55
C LEU A 24 4.50 10.72 -10.16
N VAL A 25 5.33 11.61 -9.60
CA VAL A 25 5.48 12.97 -10.13
C VAL A 25 6.11 12.97 -11.53
N THR A 26 7.07 12.10 -11.80
CA THR A 26 7.76 12.05 -13.10
C THR A 26 6.85 11.51 -14.20
N TYR A 27 6.15 10.41 -13.93
CA TYR A 27 5.37 9.69 -14.95
C TYR A 27 3.92 10.19 -15.02
N ASP A 28 3.26 10.37 -13.88
CA ASP A 28 1.84 10.73 -13.86
C ASP A 28 1.62 12.22 -14.04
N ILE A 29 2.56 13.07 -13.58
CA ILE A 29 2.44 14.53 -13.69
C ILE A 29 3.31 15.06 -14.84
N TYR A 30 4.62 14.90 -14.74
CA TYR A 30 5.57 15.55 -15.65
C TYR A 30 5.45 15.01 -17.08
N LYS A 31 5.55 13.69 -17.28
CA LYS A 31 5.38 13.11 -18.62
C LYS A 31 3.97 13.38 -19.15
N THR A 32 2.93 13.02 -18.39
CA THR A 32 1.56 13.07 -18.90
C THR A 32 1.09 14.48 -19.25
N TYR A 33 1.42 15.50 -18.45
CA TYR A 33 0.84 16.84 -18.60
C TYR A 33 1.83 17.93 -19.00
N LEU A 34 3.11 17.84 -18.62
CA LEU A 34 4.09 18.90 -18.89
C LEU A 34 4.94 18.62 -20.15
N ASN A 35 5.41 17.37 -20.32
CA ASN A 35 6.21 16.98 -21.47
C ASN A 35 5.94 15.52 -21.89
N PRO A 36 4.92 15.28 -22.75
CA PRO A 36 4.57 13.94 -23.24
C PRO A 36 5.70 13.22 -23.98
N GLN A 37 6.63 13.97 -24.57
CA GLN A 37 7.79 13.45 -25.30
C GLN A 37 9.05 13.39 -24.40
N CYS A 38 8.86 13.21 -23.08
CA CYS A 38 9.94 13.14 -22.12
C CYS A 38 10.87 11.95 -22.40
N THR A 39 12.16 12.23 -22.61
CA THR A 39 13.19 11.19 -22.75
C THR A 39 13.55 10.56 -21.40
N GLY A 40 14.10 9.34 -21.39
CA GLY A 40 14.54 8.68 -20.15
C GLY A 40 15.56 9.49 -19.35
N LYS A 41 16.48 10.20 -20.02
CA LYS A 41 17.44 11.11 -19.34
C LYS A 41 16.75 12.26 -18.61
N GLN A 42 15.69 12.82 -19.20
CA GLN A 42 14.90 13.88 -18.58
C GLN A 42 14.06 13.33 -17.43
N ALA A 43 13.45 12.16 -17.60
CA ALA A 43 12.69 11.49 -16.54
C ALA A 43 13.56 11.25 -15.29
N LEU A 44 14.77 10.72 -15.48
CA LEU A 44 15.73 10.51 -14.39
C LEU A 44 16.16 11.82 -13.71
N LEU A 45 16.33 12.90 -14.47
CA LEU A 45 16.68 14.21 -13.91
C LEU A 45 15.53 14.75 -13.03
N ILE A 46 14.29 14.71 -13.54
CA ILE A 46 13.12 15.15 -12.80
C ILE A 46 12.92 14.30 -11.56
N SER A 47 13.02 12.97 -11.67
CA SER A 47 12.93 12.06 -10.52
C SER A 47 13.93 12.45 -9.43
N LYS A 48 15.20 12.69 -9.77
CA LYS A 48 16.23 13.14 -8.79
C LYS A 48 15.88 14.48 -8.13
N ILE A 49 15.36 15.44 -8.89
CA ILE A 49 14.93 16.74 -8.34
C ILE A 49 13.77 16.52 -7.36
N VAL A 50 12.77 15.72 -7.74
CA VAL A 50 11.61 15.43 -6.89
C VAL A 50 12.01 14.73 -5.61
N VAL A 51 12.94 13.76 -5.65
CA VAL A 51 13.43 13.08 -4.43
C VAL A 51 14.02 14.10 -3.44
N VAL A 52 14.85 15.03 -3.91
CA VAL A 52 15.45 16.06 -3.04
C VAL A 52 14.40 17.00 -2.47
N VAL A 53 13.50 17.51 -3.32
CA VAL A 53 12.43 18.43 -2.89
C VAL A 53 11.49 17.75 -1.89
N PHE A 54 11.05 16.53 -2.20
CA PHE A 54 10.17 15.76 -1.33
C PHE A 54 10.85 15.42 0.00
N GLY A 55 12.12 15.04 -0.01
CA GLY A 55 12.90 14.79 1.21
C GLY A 55 13.00 16.04 2.11
N LEU A 56 13.23 17.22 1.52
CA LEU A 56 13.24 18.49 2.26
C LEU A 56 11.86 18.82 2.83
N LEU A 57 10.79 18.60 2.06
CA LEU A 57 9.41 18.82 2.51
C LEU A 57 9.02 17.88 3.66
N MET A 58 9.33 16.58 3.56
CA MET A 58 9.08 15.62 4.64
C MET A 58 9.86 15.97 5.90
N GLY A 59 11.15 16.34 5.77
CA GLY A 59 11.96 16.79 6.89
C GLY A 59 11.38 18.03 7.55
N GLY A 60 10.97 19.02 6.75
CA GLY A 60 10.32 20.24 7.22
C GLY A 60 8.99 19.97 7.93
N LEU A 61 8.14 19.13 7.33
CA LEU A 61 6.87 18.71 7.93
C LEU A 61 7.09 17.96 9.24
N GLY A 62 8.08 17.07 9.31
CA GLY A 62 8.44 16.36 10.53
C GLY A 62 8.84 17.29 11.68
N VAL A 63 9.65 18.31 11.38
CA VAL A 63 10.03 19.35 12.37
C VAL A 63 8.81 20.17 12.80
N ALA A 64 7.94 20.55 11.85
CA ALA A 64 6.73 21.30 12.15
C ALA A 64 5.78 20.50 13.07
N LEU A 65 5.52 19.23 12.75
CA LEU A 65 4.69 18.34 13.58
C LEU A 65 5.28 18.16 14.98
N ASN A 66 6.62 18.04 15.09
CA ASN A 66 7.30 17.95 16.38
C ASN A 66 7.11 19.22 17.22
N TYR A 67 7.21 20.40 16.60
CA TYR A 67 6.98 21.68 17.29
C TYR A 67 5.51 21.86 17.72
N MET A 68 4.57 21.30 16.96
CA MET A 68 3.14 21.28 17.30
C MET A 68 2.80 20.29 18.43
N GLY A 69 3.77 19.52 18.94
CA GLY A 69 3.53 18.51 19.98
C GLY A 69 2.80 17.26 19.47
N LEU A 70 2.67 17.09 18.16
CA LEU A 70 1.98 15.93 17.57
C LEU A 70 2.90 14.71 17.61
N ASN A 71 2.51 13.70 18.39
CA ASN A 71 3.25 12.45 18.46
C ASN A 71 2.89 11.52 17.28
N LEU A 72 3.75 10.52 17.05
CA LEU A 72 3.59 9.55 15.98
C LEU A 72 2.27 8.79 16.04
N GLY A 73 1.78 8.48 17.25
CA GLY A 73 0.49 7.82 17.46
C GLY A 73 -0.71 8.68 17.02
N TRP A 74 -0.63 9.99 17.19
CA TRP A 74 -1.66 10.93 16.72
C TRP A 74 -1.69 10.93 15.19
N VAL A 75 -0.53 11.06 14.55
CA VAL A 75 -0.41 11.10 13.08
C VAL A 75 -0.91 9.79 12.45
N TYR A 76 -0.57 8.64 13.03
CA TYR A 76 -1.07 7.34 12.53
C TYR A 76 -2.59 7.21 12.62
N LYS A 77 -3.20 7.73 13.68
CA LYS A 77 -4.67 7.71 13.80
C LYS A 77 -5.32 8.66 12.80
N PHE A 78 -4.75 9.85 12.62
CA PHE A 78 -5.26 10.86 11.68
C PHE A 78 -5.14 10.42 10.22
N MET A 79 -4.07 9.67 9.87
CA MET A 79 -3.83 9.17 8.51
C MET A 79 -5.07 8.48 7.92
N GLY A 80 -5.73 7.60 8.68
CA GLY A 80 -6.91 6.91 8.17
C GLY A 80 -8.08 7.86 7.88
N ASN A 81 -8.26 8.93 8.65
CA ASN A 81 -9.31 9.93 8.40
C ASN A 81 -9.00 10.74 7.14
N ALA A 82 -7.71 11.04 6.92
CA ALA A 82 -7.26 11.89 5.84
C ALA A 82 -7.19 11.17 4.49
N ILE A 83 -6.79 9.89 4.46
CA ILE A 83 -6.54 9.18 3.20
C ILE A 83 -7.25 7.82 3.08
N GLY A 84 -7.89 7.32 4.15
CA GLY A 84 -8.50 5.99 4.15
C GLY A 84 -9.63 5.81 3.14
N SER A 85 -10.29 6.89 2.71
CA SER A 85 -11.36 6.85 1.72
C SER A 85 -10.90 6.41 0.32
N ALA A 86 -9.61 6.51 -0.01
CA ALA A 86 -9.06 6.12 -1.31
C ALA A 86 -8.91 4.59 -1.49
N VAL A 87 -8.91 3.83 -0.39
CA VAL A 87 -8.62 2.38 -0.40
C VAL A 87 -9.61 1.59 -1.26
N VAL A 88 -10.92 1.78 -1.02
CA VAL A 88 -11.96 1.01 -1.72
C VAL A 88 -12.07 1.42 -3.21
N PRO A 89 -12.06 2.71 -3.57
CA PRO A 89 -11.98 3.13 -4.97
C PRO A 89 -10.81 2.52 -5.72
N PHE A 90 -9.62 2.52 -5.12
CA PHE A 90 -8.42 1.95 -5.74
C PHE A 90 -8.55 0.45 -5.99
N TRP A 91 -8.99 -0.31 -4.99
CA TRP A 91 -9.26 -1.75 -5.14
C TRP A 91 -10.26 -2.04 -6.26
N ASN A 92 -11.36 -1.27 -6.29
CA ASN A 92 -12.41 -1.45 -7.30
C ASN A 92 -11.93 -1.12 -8.72
N LEU A 93 -11.09 -0.10 -8.90
CA LEU A 93 -10.55 0.24 -10.22
C LEU A 93 -9.64 -0.87 -10.78
N LEU A 94 -8.94 -1.61 -9.91
CA LEU A 94 -8.07 -2.71 -10.32
C LEU A 94 -8.83 -4.02 -10.56
N MET A 95 -9.93 -4.25 -9.84
CA MET A 95 -10.56 -5.59 -9.79
C MET A 95 -11.96 -5.65 -10.40
N TRP A 96 -12.64 -4.52 -10.53
CA TRP A 96 -14.05 -4.48 -10.92
C TRP A 96 -14.24 -3.82 -12.28
N LYS A 97 -14.51 -4.63 -13.33
CA LYS A 97 -14.74 -4.17 -14.71
C LYS A 97 -15.76 -3.04 -14.83
N LYS A 98 -16.78 -3.00 -13.97
CA LYS A 98 -17.85 -1.98 -14.02
C LYS A 98 -17.51 -0.70 -13.25
N ALA A 99 -16.41 -0.67 -12.51
CA ALA A 99 -16.01 0.48 -11.70
C ALA A 99 -15.92 1.74 -12.56
N ASN A 100 -16.59 2.79 -12.11
CA ASN A 100 -16.61 4.08 -12.81
C ASN A 100 -15.50 5.00 -12.29
N ALA A 101 -14.74 5.63 -13.20
CA ALA A 101 -13.66 6.56 -12.84
C ALA A 101 -14.15 7.83 -12.12
N ARG A 102 -15.25 8.45 -12.57
CA ARG A 102 -15.85 9.61 -11.90
C ARG A 102 -16.35 9.22 -10.51
N GLY A 103 -16.99 8.05 -10.40
CA GLY A 103 -17.42 7.49 -9.13
C GLY A 103 -16.27 7.28 -8.15
N ALA A 104 -15.11 6.82 -8.63
CA ALA A 104 -13.92 6.62 -7.80
C ALA A 104 -13.39 7.95 -7.25
N ILE A 105 -13.30 9.00 -8.08
CA ILE A 105 -12.85 10.33 -7.66
C ILE A 105 -13.81 10.93 -6.64
N VAL A 106 -15.12 10.89 -6.90
CA VAL A 106 -16.14 11.41 -5.99
C VAL A 106 -16.15 10.64 -4.67
N ALA A 107 -15.97 9.32 -4.71
CA ALA A 107 -15.89 8.49 -3.51
C ALA A 107 -14.64 8.78 -2.66
N ALA A 108 -13.47 8.96 -3.29
CA ALA A 108 -12.24 9.27 -2.57
C ALA A 108 -12.32 10.62 -1.85
N TRP A 109 -12.69 11.69 -2.57
CA TRP A 109 -12.79 13.03 -1.98
C TRP A 109 -14.01 13.19 -1.08
N GLY A 110 -15.18 12.70 -1.51
CA GLY A 110 -16.41 12.75 -0.74
C GLY A 110 -16.30 11.97 0.56
N GLY A 111 -15.70 10.78 0.52
CA GLY A 111 -15.45 9.98 1.71
C GLY A 111 -14.48 10.66 2.69
N MET A 112 -13.45 11.32 2.19
CA MET A 112 -12.52 12.10 3.04
C MET A 112 -13.23 13.26 3.73
N ILE A 113 -14.05 14.01 2.99
CA ILE A 113 -14.80 15.15 3.56
C ILE A 113 -15.76 14.66 4.65
N LEU A 114 -16.49 13.56 4.40
CA LEU A 114 -17.39 12.96 5.38
C LEU A 114 -16.63 12.43 6.61
N ALA A 115 -15.46 11.83 6.40
CA ALA A 115 -14.59 11.34 7.47
C ALA A 115 -14.10 12.48 8.37
N LEU A 116 -13.58 13.56 7.78
CA LEU A 116 -13.12 14.74 8.53
C LEU A 116 -14.26 15.44 9.27
N ALA A 117 -15.43 15.57 8.64
CA ALA A 117 -16.61 16.12 9.28
C ALA A 117 -17.06 15.26 10.49
N THR A 118 -17.07 13.93 10.33
CA THR A 118 -17.41 13.00 11.41
C THR A 118 -16.38 13.04 12.53
N TRP A 119 -15.08 13.05 12.20
CA TRP A 119 -14.00 13.13 13.17
C TRP A 119 -14.11 14.38 14.05
N LEU A 120 -14.36 15.55 13.44
CA LEU A 120 -14.58 16.80 14.16
C LEU A 120 -15.89 16.80 14.96
N ALA A 121 -16.98 16.29 14.37
CA ALA A 121 -18.29 16.25 15.02
C ALA A 121 -18.31 15.34 16.24
N VAL A 122 -17.74 14.13 16.15
CA VAL A 122 -17.66 13.19 17.28
C VAL A 122 -16.79 13.77 18.39
N CYS A 123 -15.68 14.41 18.05
CA CYS A 123 -14.84 15.12 19.03
C CYS A 123 -15.66 16.21 19.78
N GLN A 124 -16.40 17.04 19.04
CA GLN A 124 -17.24 18.09 19.62
C GLN A 124 -18.39 17.53 20.49
N VAL A 125 -19.02 16.43 20.07
CA VAL A 125 -20.13 15.81 20.81
C VAL A 125 -19.65 15.11 22.08
N GLU A 126 -18.50 14.43 22.02
CA GLU A 126 -17.96 13.66 23.14
C GLU A 126 -17.31 14.55 24.21
N PHE A 127 -16.56 15.56 23.78
CA PHE A 127 -15.74 16.37 24.69
C PHE A 127 -16.23 17.82 24.86
N GLY A 128 -17.16 18.29 24.04
CA GLY A 128 -17.67 19.67 24.09
C GLY A 128 -16.70 20.73 23.52
N GLU A 129 -15.47 20.34 23.19
CA GLU A 129 -14.45 21.21 22.60
C GLU A 129 -13.50 20.44 21.66
N ILE A 130 -13.07 21.12 20.59
CA ILE A 130 -12.11 20.58 19.61
C ILE A 130 -10.70 21.02 19.98
N THR A 131 -9.94 20.11 20.59
CA THR A 131 -8.53 20.30 20.93
C THR A 131 -7.67 19.21 20.27
N ILE A 132 -6.36 19.44 20.17
CA ILE A 132 -5.41 18.45 19.60
C ILE A 132 -5.48 17.12 20.36
N ASP A 133 -5.57 17.19 21.70
CA ASP A 133 -5.62 16.02 22.56
C ASP A 133 -6.91 15.22 22.32
N ASN A 134 -8.06 15.89 22.29
CA ASN A 134 -9.36 15.25 22.06
C ASN A 134 -9.42 14.62 20.66
N LEU A 135 -8.89 15.31 19.65
CA LEU A 135 -8.79 14.79 18.28
C LEU A 135 -7.84 13.59 18.16
N GLY A 136 -6.92 13.39 19.10
CA GLY A 136 -6.02 12.24 19.17
C GLY A 136 -6.61 11.02 19.90
N THR A 137 -7.78 11.15 20.52
CA THR A 137 -8.44 10.05 21.23
C THR A 137 -8.97 8.99 20.27
N LEU A 138 -9.23 7.78 20.79
CA LEU A 138 -9.59 6.64 19.95
C LEU A 138 -10.94 6.82 19.27
N ASN A 139 -11.96 7.31 19.99
CA ASN A 139 -13.34 7.32 19.52
C ASN A 139 -13.57 8.24 18.30
N PRO A 140 -13.12 9.52 18.30
CA PRO A 140 -13.24 10.37 17.11
C PRO A 140 -12.52 9.78 15.91
N ASN A 141 -11.30 9.27 16.08
CA ASN A 141 -10.53 8.68 15.00
C ASN A 141 -11.19 7.40 14.46
N LEU A 142 -11.71 6.55 15.33
CA LEU A 142 -12.43 5.35 14.91
C LEU A 142 -13.65 5.72 14.08
N ALA A 143 -14.44 6.71 14.52
CA ALA A 143 -15.62 7.16 13.80
C ALA A 143 -15.26 7.74 12.42
N GLY A 144 -14.24 8.61 12.35
CA GLY A 144 -13.74 9.15 11.08
C GLY A 144 -13.26 8.04 10.13
N ASN A 145 -12.46 7.10 10.61
CA ASN A 145 -11.92 5.98 9.83
C ASN A 145 -13.02 5.06 9.26
N VAL A 146 -14.01 4.72 10.09
CA VAL A 146 -15.15 3.89 9.66
C VAL A 146 -15.94 4.61 8.59
N VAL A 147 -16.21 5.91 8.78
CA VAL A 147 -16.92 6.72 7.76
C VAL A 147 -16.09 6.83 6.48
N ALA A 148 -14.77 7.01 6.56
CA ALA A 148 -13.90 7.10 5.39
C ALA A 148 -14.07 5.86 4.48
N LEU A 149 -13.96 4.66 5.06
CA LEU A 149 -14.05 3.40 4.32
C LEU A 149 -15.47 3.09 3.87
N ALA A 150 -16.46 3.22 4.76
CA ALA A 150 -17.84 2.85 4.46
C ALA A 150 -18.48 3.80 3.44
N SER A 151 -18.29 5.11 3.62
CA SER A 151 -18.88 6.08 2.70
C SER A 151 -18.25 6.03 1.31
N SER A 152 -16.92 5.86 1.20
CA SER A 152 -16.28 5.74 -0.11
C SER A 152 -16.71 4.45 -0.84
N ALA A 153 -16.84 3.33 -0.12
CA ALA A 153 -17.37 2.09 -0.68
C ALA A 153 -18.79 2.27 -1.22
N ILE A 154 -19.69 2.88 -0.43
CA ILE A 154 -21.09 3.10 -0.82
C ILE A 154 -21.18 4.05 -2.01
N ILE A 155 -20.48 5.19 -1.96
CA ILE A 155 -20.49 6.19 -3.03
C ILE A 155 -19.96 5.58 -4.33
N HIS A 156 -18.83 4.87 -4.27
CA HIS A 156 -18.24 4.30 -5.49
C HIS A 156 -19.10 3.19 -6.08
N ALA A 157 -19.65 2.32 -5.23
CA ALA A 157 -20.55 1.26 -5.67
C ALA A 157 -21.81 1.85 -6.33
N ALA A 158 -22.46 2.83 -5.69
CA ALA A 158 -23.65 3.48 -6.22
C ALA A 158 -23.39 4.10 -7.61
N PHE A 159 -22.30 4.88 -7.77
CA PHE A 159 -21.95 5.46 -9.06
C PHE A 159 -21.64 4.40 -10.12
N SER A 160 -20.96 3.32 -9.75
CA SER A 160 -20.57 2.26 -10.68
C SER A 160 -21.77 1.40 -11.09
N PHE A 161 -22.80 1.26 -10.25
CA PHE A 161 -24.06 0.60 -10.63
C PHE A 161 -24.94 1.49 -11.51
N VAL A 162 -24.96 2.81 -11.28
CA VAL A 162 -25.76 3.76 -12.07
C VAL A 162 -25.12 4.01 -13.45
N SER A 163 -23.80 4.13 -13.51
CA SER A 163 -23.05 4.42 -14.73
C SER A 163 -21.85 3.48 -14.89
N PRO A 164 -22.07 2.19 -15.16
CA PRO A 164 -20.98 1.23 -15.32
C PRO A 164 -20.10 1.57 -16.52
N GLN A 165 -18.78 1.58 -16.34
CA GLN A 165 -17.82 1.94 -17.41
C GLN A 165 -17.38 0.74 -18.26
N ASN A 166 -17.52 -0.50 -17.75
CA ASN A 166 -17.10 -1.74 -18.43
C ASN A 166 -15.68 -1.65 -19.01
N TYR A 167 -14.71 -1.30 -18.16
CA TYR A 167 -13.31 -1.15 -18.53
C TYR A 167 -12.72 -2.43 -19.12
N ASP A 168 -11.96 -2.26 -20.20
CA ASP A 168 -11.24 -3.33 -20.87
C ASP A 168 -9.84 -3.47 -20.26
N PHE A 169 -9.65 -4.53 -19.46
CA PHE A 169 -8.37 -4.78 -18.80
C PHE A 169 -7.28 -5.25 -19.77
N ASP A 170 -7.65 -5.76 -20.95
CA ASP A 170 -6.67 -6.20 -21.94
C ASP A 170 -5.86 -5.00 -22.47
N SER A 171 -6.48 -3.81 -22.50
CA SER A 171 -5.83 -2.54 -22.84
C SER A 171 -4.70 -2.13 -21.89
N MET A 172 -4.63 -2.67 -20.67
CA MET A 172 -3.52 -2.37 -19.75
C MET A 172 -2.18 -2.93 -20.27
N GLY A 173 -2.21 -3.97 -21.10
CA GLY A 173 -1.02 -4.53 -21.76
C GLY A 173 -0.47 -3.63 -22.88
N GLU A 174 -1.23 -2.65 -23.35
CA GLU A 174 -0.84 -1.74 -24.42
C GLU A 174 -0.14 -0.46 -23.92
N ILE A 175 0.00 -0.30 -22.59
CA ILE A 175 0.59 0.90 -21.98
C ILE A 175 2.08 0.99 -22.35
N GLU A 176 2.45 2.06 -23.08
CA GLU A 176 3.83 2.28 -23.54
C GLU A 176 4.78 2.50 -22.35
N MET A 177 5.65 1.51 -22.13
CA MET A 177 6.72 1.56 -21.14
C MET A 177 7.78 2.60 -21.57
N LEU A 178 8.21 3.43 -20.62
CA LEU A 178 9.22 4.47 -20.87
C LEU A 178 10.64 3.93 -21.04
N GLU A 179 10.89 2.81 -20.39
CA GLU A 179 12.14 2.08 -20.52
C GLU A 179 11.80 0.77 -21.24
N HIS A 180 12.56 0.47 -22.30
CA HIS A 180 12.48 -0.82 -23.01
C HIS A 180 13.19 -1.95 -22.25
N ASP A 181 13.35 -1.79 -20.93
CA ASP A 181 13.93 -2.83 -20.09
C ASP A 181 12.87 -3.90 -19.82
N MET A 182 12.93 -4.97 -20.61
CA MET A 182 12.06 -6.14 -20.48
C MET A 182 12.64 -7.18 -19.50
N SER A 183 13.68 -6.84 -18.72
CA SER A 183 14.26 -7.77 -17.76
C SER A 183 13.24 -8.15 -16.68
N GLY A 184 13.00 -9.46 -16.54
CA GLY A 184 12.00 -9.99 -15.60
C GLY A 184 10.54 -9.90 -16.07
N LEU A 185 10.29 -9.52 -17.33
CA LEU A 185 8.97 -9.49 -17.95
C LEU A 185 8.89 -10.57 -19.03
N ASP A 186 8.71 -11.83 -18.62
CA ASP A 186 8.66 -12.93 -19.57
C ASP A 186 7.31 -12.96 -20.30
N GLU A 187 7.28 -13.35 -21.57
CA GLU A 187 6.04 -13.42 -22.35
C GLU A 187 4.96 -14.30 -21.69
N GLN A 188 5.39 -15.29 -20.88
CA GLN A 188 4.50 -16.14 -20.10
C GLN A 188 3.71 -15.37 -19.04
N ASP A 189 4.27 -14.31 -18.46
CA ASP A 189 3.64 -13.51 -17.40
C ASP A 189 2.46 -12.66 -17.94
N TYR A 190 2.38 -12.49 -19.26
CA TYR A 190 1.30 -11.80 -19.96
C TYR A 190 0.22 -12.75 -20.49
N THR A 191 0.38 -14.06 -20.29
CA THR A 191 -0.65 -15.02 -20.70
C THR A 191 -1.91 -14.85 -19.85
N THR A 192 -3.08 -14.92 -20.49
CA THR A 192 -4.37 -14.81 -19.80
C THR A 192 -4.53 -15.85 -18.71
N GLU A 193 -4.01 -17.06 -18.92
CA GLU A 193 -4.02 -18.14 -17.93
C GLU A 193 -3.25 -17.78 -16.66
N PHE A 194 -2.03 -17.23 -16.80
CA PHE A 194 -1.24 -16.77 -15.66
C PHE A 194 -1.91 -15.60 -14.93
N LEU A 195 -2.39 -14.60 -15.68
CA LEU A 195 -3.05 -13.42 -15.12
C LEU A 195 -4.35 -13.76 -14.36
N ASP A 196 -5.16 -14.69 -14.89
CA ASP A 196 -6.37 -15.14 -14.23
C ASP A 196 -6.07 -15.94 -12.94
N ALA A 197 -5.04 -16.81 -12.97
CA ALA A 197 -4.58 -17.54 -11.80
C ALA A 197 -4.05 -16.58 -10.70
N ALA A 198 -3.21 -15.61 -11.09
CA ALA A 198 -2.68 -14.59 -10.19
C ALA A 198 -3.80 -13.72 -9.59
N LYS A 199 -4.76 -13.28 -10.41
CA LYS A 199 -5.93 -12.52 -9.96
C LYS A 199 -6.75 -13.31 -8.95
N TRP A 200 -7.04 -14.58 -9.22
CA TRP A 200 -7.78 -15.42 -8.28
C TRP A 200 -7.04 -15.59 -6.96
N TRP A 201 -5.72 -15.81 -7.01
CA TRP A 201 -4.88 -15.91 -5.82
C TRP A 201 -4.94 -14.63 -4.97
N ILE A 202 -4.76 -13.47 -5.60
CA ILE A 202 -4.83 -12.15 -4.95
C ILE A 202 -6.21 -11.93 -4.33
N GLN A 203 -7.29 -12.29 -5.03
CA GLN A 203 -8.65 -12.13 -4.52
C GLN A 203 -8.94 -13.05 -3.33
N LYS A 204 -8.55 -14.33 -3.42
CA LYS A 204 -8.75 -15.33 -2.36
C LYS A 204 -8.06 -14.89 -1.06
N TRP A 205 -6.77 -14.58 -1.14
CA TRP A 205 -6.00 -14.20 0.04
C TRP A 205 -6.29 -12.77 0.48
N GLY A 206 -6.52 -11.83 -0.44
CA GLY A 206 -6.87 -10.45 -0.14
C GLY A 206 -8.18 -10.34 0.64
N TRP A 207 -9.25 -10.98 0.17
CA TRP A 207 -10.52 -11.02 0.91
C TRP A 207 -10.42 -11.85 2.18
N GLY A 208 -9.79 -13.02 2.13
CA GLY A 208 -9.61 -13.88 3.29
C GLY A 208 -8.90 -13.17 4.44
N PHE A 209 -7.78 -12.50 4.13
CA PHE A 209 -7.00 -11.75 5.10
C PHE A 209 -7.74 -10.50 5.58
N THR A 210 -8.43 -9.77 4.70
CA THR A 210 -9.23 -8.60 5.09
C THR A 210 -10.36 -8.99 6.02
N ILE A 211 -11.14 -10.02 5.71
CA ILE A 211 -12.22 -10.52 6.57
C ILE A 211 -11.65 -11.00 7.91
N LEU A 212 -10.54 -11.75 7.87
CA LEU A 212 -9.90 -12.23 9.08
C LEU A 212 -9.42 -11.07 9.96
N MET A 213 -8.63 -10.14 9.43
CA MET A 213 -7.97 -9.09 10.21
C MET A 213 -8.84 -7.90 10.56
N VAL A 214 -9.79 -7.54 9.68
CA VAL A 214 -10.63 -6.34 9.87
C VAL A 214 -11.97 -6.69 10.54
N LEU A 215 -12.49 -7.90 10.33
CA LEU A 215 -13.80 -8.28 10.88
C LEU A 215 -13.68 -9.32 12.00
N ILE A 216 -13.18 -10.52 11.68
CA ILE A 216 -13.18 -11.65 12.62
C ILE A 216 -12.30 -11.34 13.83
N TRP A 217 -11.09 -10.86 13.60
CA TRP A 217 -10.11 -10.63 14.66
C TRP A 217 -10.57 -9.58 15.69
N PRO A 218 -11.07 -8.39 15.28
CA PRO A 218 -11.67 -7.45 16.21
C PRO A 218 -12.90 -8.04 16.92
N LEU A 219 -13.82 -8.69 16.18
CA LEU A 219 -15.02 -9.33 16.75
C LEU A 219 -14.69 -10.34 17.87
N LEU A 220 -13.63 -11.14 17.69
CA LEU A 220 -13.18 -12.10 18.70
C LEU A 220 -12.57 -11.43 19.93
N SER A 221 -12.05 -10.21 19.79
CA SER A 221 -11.48 -9.45 20.90
C SER A 221 -12.48 -8.59 21.68
N LEU A 222 -13.65 -8.27 21.08
CA LEU A 222 -14.69 -7.48 21.75
C LEU A 222 -15.16 -8.03 23.11
N PRO A 223 -15.36 -9.36 23.29
CA PRO A 223 -15.80 -9.92 24.57
C PRO A 223 -14.74 -9.82 25.67
N ALA A 224 -13.47 -9.62 25.33
CA ALA A 224 -12.37 -9.64 26.28
C ALA A 224 -12.32 -8.39 27.17
N GLY A 225 -12.95 -7.27 26.76
CA GLY A 225 -12.98 -6.04 27.54
C GLY A 225 -11.58 -5.56 27.95
N VAL A 226 -11.35 -5.34 29.25
CA VAL A 226 -10.01 -5.03 29.77
C VAL A 226 -9.19 -6.31 29.84
N PHE A 227 -8.11 -6.36 29.06
CA PHE A 227 -7.27 -7.56 28.98
C PHE A 227 -6.64 -7.88 30.34
N THR A 228 -6.79 -9.12 30.78
CA THR A 228 -6.03 -9.63 31.93
C THR A 228 -4.54 -9.68 31.58
N LYS A 229 -3.67 -9.67 32.59
CA LYS A 229 -2.22 -9.76 32.38
C LYS A 229 -1.83 -10.99 31.56
N ASP A 230 -2.46 -12.13 31.81
CA ASP A 230 -2.18 -13.38 31.11
C ASP A 230 -2.64 -13.33 29.66
N TYR A 231 -3.83 -12.78 29.42
CA TYR A 231 -4.36 -12.60 28.06
C TYR A 231 -3.48 -11.63 27.25
N PHE A 232 -3.09 -10.49 27.83
CA PHE A 232 -2.17 -9.55 27.19
C PHE A 232 -0.79 -10.18 26.92
N SER A 233 -0.26 -10.98 27.86
CA SER A 233 1.02 -11.68 27.67
C SER A 233 0.95 -12.69 26.52
N PHE A 234 -0.17 -13.39 26.37
CA PHE A 234 -0.43 -14.27 25.23
C PHE A 234 -0.46 -13.51 23.91
N TRP A 235 -1.09 -12.34 23.86
CA TRP A 235 -1.08 -11.47 22.68
C TRP A 235 0.31 -10.99 22.28
N VAL A 236 1.12 -10.58 23.27
CA VAL A 236 2.53 -10.22 23.05
C VAL A 236 3.32 -11.41 22.53
N PHE A 237 3.06 -12.61 23.03
CA PHE A 237 3.69 -13.82 22.52
C PHE A 237 3.34 -14.08 21.03
N ILE A 238 2.05 -13.99 20.66
CA ILE A 238 1.63 -14.14 19.26
C ILE A 238 2.31 -13.12 18.36
N SER A 239 2.33 -11.84 18.76
CA SER A 239 2.93 -10.78 17.94
C SER A 239 4.43 -10.98 17.73
N ILE A 240 5.14 -11.44 18.76
CA ILE A 240 6.56 -11.79 18.66
C ILE A 240 6.74 -13.00 17.72
N ALA A 241 5.94 -14.05 17.88
CA ALA A 241 6.02 -15.25 17.04
C ALA A 241 5.79 -14.92 15.54
N TRP A 242 4.76 -14.12 15.23
CA TRP A 242 4.52 -13.62 13.88
C TRP A 242 5.67 -12.77 13.35
N SER A 243 6.25 -11.91 14.19
CA SER A 243 7.41 -11.09 13.81
C SER A 243 8.62 -11.95 13.45
N PHE A 244 8.86 -13.05 14.16
CA PHE A 244 9.92 -14.01 13.83
C PHE A 244 9.68 -14.71 12.50
N VAL A 245 8.46 -15.21 12.27
CA VAL A 245 8.10 -15.87 11.00
C VAL A 245 8.23 -14.89 9.84
N ALA A 246 7.68 -13.67 9.99
CA ALA A 246 7.80 -12.62 8.97
C ALA A 246 9.26 -12.25 8.69
N THR A 247 10.10 -12.16 9.71
CA THR A 247 11.55 -11.89 9.56
C THR A 247 12.22 -12.98 8.74
N PHE A 248 11.92 -14.26 9.03
CA PHE A 248 12.49 -15.37 8.26
C PHE A 248 12.06 -15.32 6.80
N VAL A 249 10.77 -15.09 6.53
CA VAL A 249 10.24 -14.99 5.16
C VAL A 249 10.89 -13.81 4.41
N ILE A 250 10.91 -12.61 4.99
CA ILE A 250 11.46 -11.40 4.35
C ILE A 250 12.96 -11.52 4.05
N ILE A 251 13.71 -12.25 4.88
CA ILE A 251 15.15 -12.44 4.66
C ILE A 251 15.42 -13.58 3.66
N VAL A 252 14.74 -14.72 3.82
CA VAL A 252 15.08 -15.95 3.09
C VAL A 252 14.46 -16.00 1.71
N LEU A 253 13.20 -15.57 1.56
CA LEU A 253 12.46 -15.70 0.30
C LEU A 253 13.11 -14.91 -0.85
N PRO A 254 13.50 -13.63 -0.70
CA PRO A 254 14.20 -12.92 -1.77
C PRO A 254 15.55 -13.56 -2.13
N ILE A 255 16.26 -14.16 -1.17
CA ILE A 255 17.52 -14.87 -1.44
C ILE A 255 17.26 -16.13 -2.25
N GLN A 256 16.19 -16.86 -1.95
CA GLN A 256 15.80 -18.05 -2.69
C GLN A 256 15.37 -17.71 -4.12
N GLU A 257 14.52 -16.69 -4.31
CA GLU A 257 14.06 -16.25 -5.63
C GLU A 257 15.20 -15.70 -6.50
N SER A 258 16.17 -15.01 -5.89
CA SER A 258 17.33 -14.46 -6.61
C SER A 258 18.51 -15.43 -6.73
N MET A 259 18.38 -16.67 -6.24
CA MET A 259 19.50 -17.61 -6.16
C MET A 259 20.09 -17.94 -7.53
N ASP A 260 19.25 -18.07 -8.57
CA ASP A 260 19.72 -18.29 -9.94
C ASP A 260 20.54 -17.11 -10.47
N SER A 261 20.12 -15.89 -10.17
CA SER A 261 20.86 -14.66 -10.53
C SER A 261 22.18 -14.57 -9.78
N ILE A 262 22.18 -14.88 -8.47
CA ILE A 262 23.39 -14.88 -7.62
C ILE A 262 24.38 -15.93 -8.13
N LEU A 263 23.90 -17.14 -8.43
CA LEU A 263 24.72 -18.23 -8.98
C LEU A 263 25.23 -17.87 -10.38
N GLY A 264 24.42 -17.21 -11.20
CA GLY A 264 24.82 -16.70 -12.50
C GLY A 264 25.99 -15.72 -12.40
N VAL A 265 25.90 -14.71 -11.54
CA VAL A 265 26.99 -13.75 -11.29
C VAL A 265 28.23 -14.46 -10.76
N CYS A 266 28.08 -15.40 -9.81
CA CYS A 266 29.19 -16.19 -9.30
C CYS A 266 29.88 -17.00 -10.41
N CYS A 267 29.12 -17.71 -11.25
CA CYS A 267 29.64 -18.48 -12.37
C CYS A 267 30.41 -17.59 -13.36
N TRP A 268 29.87 -16.42 -13.69
CA TRP A 268 30.52 -15.44 -14.56
C TRP A 268 31.84 -14.92 -13.97
N MET A 269 31.89 -14.64 -12.66
CA MET A 269 33.13 -14.26 -11.97
C MET A 269 34.21 -15.34 -12.07
N PHE A 270 33.84 -16.61 -12.19
CA PHE A 270 34.74 -17.75 -12.34
C PHE A 270 34.90 -18.24 -13.79
N GLY A 271 34.42 -17.49 -14.78
CA GLY A 271 34.55 -17.83 -16.20
C GLY A 271 33.78 -19.08 -16.62
N LYS A 272 32.75 -19.48 -15.86
CA LYS A 272 31.87 -20.61 -16.16
C LYS A 272 30.54 -20.10 -16.74
N GLU A 273 29.96 -20.90 -17.64
CA GLU A 273 28.60 -20.62 -18.12
C GLU A 273 27.61 -20.69 -16.95
N ALA A 274 26.69 -19.73 -16.89
CA ALA A 274 25.64 -19.71 -15.88
C ALA A 274 24.69 -20.91 -16.08
N PRO A 275 24.22 -21.55 -15.00
CA PRO A 275 23.14 -22.52 -15.12
C PRO A 275 21.92 -21.87 -15.78
N LYS A 276 21.30 -22.56 -16.75
CA LYS A 276 20.03 -22.10 -17.32
C LYS A 276 18.98 -22.14 -16.21
N ALA A 277 18.32 -21.01 -15.95
CA ALA A 277 17.23 -20.93 -15.00
C ALA A 277 16.12 -21.91 -15.44
N GLU A 278 15.97 -23.01 -14.72
CA GLU A 278 14.81 -23.88 -14.84
C GLU A 278 13.78 -23.32 -13.87
N LYS A 279 12.88 -22.45 -14.37
CA LYS A 279 11.76 -21.98 -13.55
C LYS A 279 10.99 -23.22 -13.12
N THR A 280 11.04 -23.57 -11.84
CA THR A 280 10.08 -24.48 -11.24
C THR A 280 8.71 -23.91 -11.53
N ALA A 281 7.93 -24.62 -12.34
CA ALA A 281 6.51 -24.32 -12.51
C ALA A 281 5.90 -24.25 -11.11
N GLU A 282 5.53 -23.05 -10.67
CA GLU A 282 4.66 -22.91 -9.51
C GLU A 282 3.37 -23.71 -9.79
N PRO A 283 2.78 -24.31 -8.74
CA PRO A 283 1.89 -25.43 -8.90
C PRO A 283 0.72 -25.03 -9.78
N THR A 284 0.64 -25.69 -10.94
CA THR A 284 -0.61 -25.84 -11.68
C THR A 284 -1.67 -26.23 -10.68
N GLY A 285 -2.80 -25.51 -10.69
CA GLY A 285 -3.95 -25.86 -9.89
C GLY A 285 -4.38 -27.28 -10.20
N ALA A 286 -3.92 -28.23 -9.39
CA ALA A 286 -4.36 -29.61 -9.35
C ALA A 286 -4.00 -30.16 -7.97
N ASP A 287 -5.03 -30.70 -7.32
CA ASP A 287 -5.06 -31.42 -6.06
C ASP A 287 -5.35 -30.61 -4.78
N LEU A 288 -6.65 -30.68 -4.43
CA LEU A 288 -7.41 -30.35 -3.20
C LEU A 288 -8.31 -29.11 -3.25
#